data_AF-A0A9E5MGY9-F1
#
_entry.id   AF-A0A9E5MGY9-F1
#
_cell.length_a   1.000
_cell.length_b   1.000
_cell.length_c   1.000
_cell.angle_alpha   90.00
_cell.angle_beta   90.00
_cell.angle_gamma   90.00
#
_symmetry.space_group_name_H-M   'P 1'
#
loop_
_entity.id
_entity.type
_entity.pdbx_description
1 polymer ?
#
loop_
_entity_poly.entity_id
_entity_poly.type
_entity_poly.pdbx_seq_one_letter_code
_entity_poly.pdbx_strand_id
1 'polypeptide(L)'
;MPFLTAAGEPLDALPLIYRRGRDFQVAEDFLYLNPRDGIRTLVPAHELDLPPRDGNSTDFASVPPFLWGLIANYGTQTLPAIMHDALVGQLLREPEEQRLALRREADELFRVALIDNGVHRLRARVMWAAVGLESWGRHGGALGRLLIGQVAVGVLAIVAAVALGVAVSPWWFALALAPLLLAAPWGSTFGLVSTATYLAALYAPLILGAFLASHVENAIAMIVWLATGCKGPRPRAEPTVAWKEEYAPESAAPRAR
;
A
#
# COMPACT_ATOMS: atom_id res chain seq x y z
N MET A 1 -0.71 -4.36 -23.90
CA MET A 1 -0.52 -4.64 -22.47
C MET A 1 0.94 -5.04 -22.27
N PRO A 2 1.69 -4.45 -21.32
CA PRO A 2 3.15 -4.65 -21.19
C PRO A 2 3.54 -5.95 -20.46
N PHE A 3 2.56 -6.66 -19.90
CA PHE A 3 2.76 -7.96 -19.25
C PHE A 3 2.58 -9.09 -20.27
N LEU A 4 3.51 -10.04 -20.23
CA LEU A 4 3.59 -11.17 -21.15
C LEU A 4 3.70 -12.48 -20.37
N THR A 5 3.27 -13.57 -20.97
CA THR A 5 3.58 -14.93 -20.50
C THR A 5 5.08 -15.21 -20.62
N ALA A 6 5.56 -16.30 -20.00
CA ALA A 6 6.94 -16.76 -20.18
C ALA A 6 7.32 -17.04 -21.65
N ALA A 7 6.34 -17.37 -22.50
CA ALA A 7 6.51 -17.54 -23.94
C ALA A 7 6.61 -16.21 -24.73
N GLY A 8 6.34 -15.07 -24.09
CA GLY A 8 6.38 -13.74 -24.72
C GLY A 8 5.06 -13.28 -25.33
N GLU A 9 3.99 -14.06 -25.19
CA GLU A 9 2.63 -13.67 -25.62
C GLU A 9 1.95 -12.75 -24.61
N PRO A 10 1.00 -11.89 -25.01
CA PRO A 10 0.22 -11.07 -24.08
C PRO A 10 -0.38 -11.87 -22.92
N LEU A 11 -0.25 -11.36 -21.69
CA LEU A 11 -0.78 -12.02 -20.49
C LEU A 11 -2.26 -11.66 -20.27
N ASP A 12 -3.16 -12.53 -20.72
CA ASP A 12 -4.61 -12.33 -20.56
C ASP A 12 -5.17 -12.81 -19.22
N ALA A 13 -4.51 -13.79 -18.59
CA ALA A 13 -4.87 -14.34 -17.29
C ALA A 13 -3.63 -14.76 -16.50
N LEU A 14 -3.69 -14.67 -15.17
CA LEU A 14 -2.65 -15.13 -14.26
C LEU A 14 -3.28 -16.05 -13.21
N PRO A 15 -2.94 -17.35 -13.16
CA PRO A 15 -3.46 -18.25 -12.15
C PRO A 15 -2.91 -17.91 -10.76
N LEU A 16 -3.82 -17.73 -9.80
CA LEU A 16 -3.51 -17.39 -8.41
C LEU A 16 -4.09 -18.44 -7.47
N ILE A 17 -3.29 -18.87 -6.49
CA ILE A 17 -3.71 -19.77 -5.42
C ILE A 17 -3.96 -18.97 -4.16
N TYR A 18 -5.20 -18.99 -3.68
CA TYR A 18 -5.56 -18.37 -2.40
C TYR A 18 -5.07 -19.23 -1.23
N ARG A 19 -4.35 -18.62 -0.28
CA ARG A 19 -3.76 -19.32 0.89
C ARG A 19 -4.38 -18.95 2.24
N ARG A 20 -5.63 -18.44 2.23
CA ARG A 20 -6.35 -17.87 3.39
C ARG A 20 -5.80 -16.49 3.76
N GLY A 21 -6.58 -15.68 4.47
CA GLY A 21 -6.11 -14.34 4.82
C GLY A 21 -6.20 -13.36 3.64
N ARG A 22 -5.12 -12.61 3.47
CA ARG A 22 -4.87 -11.70 2.34
C ARG A 22 -3.89 -12.28 1.32
N ASP A 23 -3.40 -13.49 1.56
CA ASP A 23 -2.24 -14.01 0.86
C ASP A 23 -2.65 -14.84 -0.36
N PHE A 24 -2.03 -14.49 -1.48
CA PHE A 24 -2.11 -15.23 -2.74
C PHE A 24 -0.72 -15.72 -3.15
N GLN A 25 -0.69 -16.82 -3.88
CA GLN A 25 0.52 -17.30 -4.54
C GLN A 25 0.34 -17.32 -6.06
N VAL A 26 1.34 -16.80 -6.77
CA VAL A 26 1.38 -16.82 -8.23
C VAL A 26 1.82 -18.21 -8.67
N ALA A 27 1.02 -18.87 -9.51
CA ALA A 27 1.32 -20.25 -9.92
C ALA A 27 2.23 -20.35 -11.16
N GLU A 28 2.37 -19.27 -11.93
CA GLU A 28 3.09 -19.27 -13.20
C GLU A 28 3.99 -18.04 -13.34
N ASP A 29 5.16 -18.25 -13.95
CA ASP A 29 6.08 -17.17 -14.30
C ASP A 29 5.45 -16.24 -15.34
N PHE A 30 5.71 -14.94 -15.20
CA PHE A 30 5.36 -13.96 -16.22
C PHE A 30 6.43 -12.89 -16.37
N LEU A 31 6.34 -12.11 -17.45
CA LEU A 31 7.30 -11.09 -17.82
C LEU A 31 6.64 -9.72 -17.82
N TYR A 32 7.37 -8.71 -17.37
CA TYR A 32 7.07 -7.32 -17.65
C TYR A 32 8.04 -6.78 -18.70
N LEU A 33 7.53 -6.27 -19.82
CA LEU A 33 8.30 -5.57 -20.83
C LEU A 33 8.17 -4.07 -20.58
N ASN A 34 9.26 -3.42 -20.15
CA ASN A 34 9.29 -1.98 -20.02
C ASN A 34 9.31 -1.35 -21.42
N PRO A 35 8.26 -0.61 -21.83
CA PRO A 35 8.16 -0.06 -23.18
C PRO A 35 9.21 1.01 -23.51
N ARG A 36 9.89 1.55 -22.48
CA ARG A 36 10.80 2.70 -22.62
C ARG A 36 12.22 2.29 -22.98
N ASP A 37 12.69 1.18 -22.42
CA ASP A 37 14.06 0.68 -22.58
C ASP A 37 14.10 -0.73 -23.18
N GLY A 38 12.95 -1.41 -23.33
CA GLY A 38 12.85 -2.76 -23.86
C GLY A 38 13.32 -3.84 -22.88
N ILE A 39 13.63 -3.49 -21.63
CA ILE A 39 14.09 -4.44 -20.62
C ILE A 39 12.92 -5.35 -20.23
N ARG A 40 13.23 -6.65 -20.13
CA ARG A 40 12.30 -7.67 -19.66
C ARG A 40 12.61 -8.02 -18.21
N THR A 41 11.64 -7.84 -17.33
CA THR A 41 11.72 -8.24 -15.93
C THR A 41 10.95 -9.54 -15.73
N LEU A 42 11.64 -10.60 -15.32
CA LEU A 42 11.02 -11.88 -14.98
C LEU A 42 10.42 -11.80 -13.57
N VAL A 43 9.14 -12.16 -13.48
CA VAL A 43 8.44 -12.37 -12.22
C VAL A 43 8.24 -13.88 -12.06
N PRO A 44 8.99 -14.52 -11.15
CA PRO A 44 8.90 -15.96 -10.96
C PRO A 44 7.60 -16.36 -10.26
N ALA A 45 7.12 -17.56 -10.56
CA ALA A 45 6.09 -18.24 -9.80
C ALA A 45 6.55 -18.45 -8.35
N HIS A 46 5.59 -18.50 -7.44
CA HIS A 46 5.84 -18.86 -6.06
C HIS A 46 6.01 -20.38 -5.92
N GLU A 47 6.79 -20.79 -4.93
CA GLU A 47 6.96 -22.19 -4.54
C GLU A 47 5.68 -22.66 -3.84
N LEU A 48 4.80 -23.33 -4.59
CA LEU A 48 3.46 -23.74 -4.15
C LEU A 48 3.47 -24.84 -3.08
N ASP A 49 4.58 -25.57 -2.96
CA ASP A 49 4.75 -26.58 -1.91
C ASP A 49 5.10 -25.95 -0.56
N LEU A 50 5.51 -24.68 -0.55
CA LEU A 50 5.84 -23.94 0.66
C LEU A 50 4.67 -23.04 1.10
N PRO A 51 4.49 -22.84 2.42
CA PRO A 51 3.50 -21.91 2.94
C PRO A 51 3.78 -20.46 2.47
N PRO A 52 2.75 -19.60 2.44
CA PRO A 52 2.93 -18.18 2.16
C PRO A 52 3.83 -17.54 3.23
N ARG A 53 4.83 -16.79 2.79
CA ARG A 53 5.79 -16.05 3.62
C ARG A 53 6.38 -14.91 2.79
N ASP A 54 7.11 -14.00 3.43
CA ASP A 54 7.82 -12.92 2.75
C ASP A 54 8.63 -13.44 1.56
N GLY A 55 8.36 -12.90 0.37
CA GLY A 55 8.99 -13.31 -0.89
C GLY A 55 8.43 -14.59 -1.53
N ASN A 56 7.41 -15.22 -0.95
CA ASN A 56 6.67 -16.37 -1.50
C ASN A 56 5.14 -16.18 -1.41
N SER A 57 4.68 -14.94 -1.34
CA SER A 57 3.27 -14.54 -1.33
C SER A 57 3.12 -13.10 -1.80
N THR A 58 1.91 -12.75 -2.26
CA THR A 58 1.50 -11.39 -2.62
C THR A 58 0.15 -11.10 -1.97
N ASP A 59 -0.04 -9.88 -1.47
CA ASP A 59 -1.32 -9.34 -1.03
C ASP A 59 -1.84 -8.23 -1.97
N PHE A 60 -1.26 -8.19 -3.19
CA PHE A 60 -1.42 -7.15 -4.20
C PHE A 60 -0.94 -5.78 -3.69
N ALA A 61 -1.85 -4.84 -3.48
CA ALA A 61 -1.55 -3.56 -2.88
C ALA A 61 -1.94 -3.62 -1.40
N SER A 62 -0.97 -3.61 -0.49
CA SER A 62 -1.21 -3.54 0.96
C SER A 62 -1.87 -2.19 1.35
N VAL A 63 -3.18 -2.09 1.17
CA VAL A 63 -3.97 -0.90 1.55
C VAL A 63 -4.42 -1.05 3.01
N PRO A 64 -4.28 -0.01 3.85
CA PRO A 64 -4.85 -0.02 5.19
C PRO A 64 -6.37 -0.28 5.18
N PRO A 65 -6.90 -1.13 6.08
CA PRO A 65 -8.31 -1.50 6.13
C PRO A 65 -9.32 -0.35 6.03
N PHE A 66 -9.08 0.74 6.75
CA PHE A 66 -9.97 1.91 6.76
C PHE A 66 -10.04 2.65 5.40
N LEU A 67 -9.13 2.34 4.47
CA LEU A 67 -9.14 2.89 3.10
C LEU A 67 -9.73 1.92 2.07
N TRP A 68 -10.14 0.72 2.45
CA TRP A 68 -10.68 -0.27 1.49
C TRP A 68 -11.98 0.20 0.83
N GLY A 69 -12.75 1.06 1.49
CA GLY A 69 -13.93 1.71 0.89
C GLY A 69 -13.58 2.79 -0.15
N LEU A 70 -12.33 3.27 -0.18
CA LEU A 70 -11.85 4.31 -1.10
C LEU A 70 -10.96 3.76 -2.21
N ILE A 71 -10.21 2.69 -1.95
CA ILE A 71 -9.21 2.14 -2.85
C ILE A 71 -9.47 0.64 -3.01
N ALA A 72 -9.82 0.22 -4.22
CA ALA A 72 -9.92 -1.20 -4.54
C ALA A 72 -8.55 -1.89 -4.45
N ASN A 73 -8.50 -3.08 -3.85
CA ASN A 73 -7.27 -3.87 -3.70
C ASN A 73 -6.83 -4.53 -5.00
N TYR A 74 -7.74 -4.71 -5.96
CA TYR A 74 -7.46 -5.32 -7.27
C TYR A 74 -7.95 -4.44 -8.43
N GLY A 75 -7.44 -4.71 -9.64
CA GLY A 75 -7.73 -3.95 -10.86
C GLY A 75 -6.51 -3.81 -11.75
N THR A 76 -6.38 -2.69 -12.44
CA THR A 76 -5.21 -2.39 -13.29
C THR A 76 -3.90 -2.30 -12.51
N GLN A 77 -3.93 -2.15 -11.19
CA GLN A 77 -2.75 -2.19 -10.34
C GLN A 77 -2.28 -3.60 -9.95
N THR A 78 -3.08 -4.66 -10.19
CA THR A 78 -2.80 -6.00 -9.67
C THR A 78 -1.48 -6.58 -10.20
N LEU A 79 -1.28 -6.64 -11.52
CA LEU A 79 -0.04 -7.19 -12.10
C LEU A 79 1.22 -6.38 -11.73
N PRO A 80 1.20 -5.03 -11.78
CA PRO A 80 2.29 -4.21 -11.26
C PRO A 80 2.60 -4.49 -9.79
N ALA A 81 1.58 -4.71 -8.96
CA ALA A 81 1.76 -4.95 -7.54
C ALA A 81 2.40 -6.32 -7.28
N ILE A 82 1.95 -7.37 -7.97
CA ILE A 82 2.58 -8.70 -7.92
C ILE A 82 4.05 -8.63 -8.36
N MET A 83 4.34 -7.90 -9.44
CA MET A 83 5.71 -7.68 -9.89
C MET A 83 6.55 -6.97 -8.82
N HIS A 84 6.01 -5.92 -8.19
CA HIS A 84 6.68 -5.18 -7.12
C HIS A 84 6.96 -6.07 -5.91
N ASP A 85 5.99 -6.86 -5.45
CA ASP A 85 6.15 -7.80 -4.34
C ASP A 85 7.25 -8.83 -4.61
N ALA A 86 7.29 -9.38 -5.84
CA ALA A 86 8.32 -10.33 -6.23
C ALA A 86 9.72 -9.69 -6.25
N LEU A 87 9.85 -8.47 -6.78
CA LEU A 87 11.11 -7.72 -6.76
C LEU A 87 11.55 -7.44 -5.33
N VAL A 88 10.65 -6.95 -4.48
CA VAL A 88 10.92 -6.69 -3.06
C VAL A 88 11.34 -7.97 -2.33
N GLY A 89 10.69 -9.10 -2.61
CA GLY A 89 11.03 -10.41 -2.06
C GLY A 89 12.44 -10.85 -2.45
N GLN A 90 12.87 -10.57 -3.68
CA GLN A 90 14.24 -10.86 -4.13
C GLN A 90 15.28 -10.00 -3.40
N LEU A 91 14.97 -8.73 -3.10
CA LEU A 91 15.87 -7.83 -2.36
C LEU A 91 16.19 -8.30 -0.94
N LEU A 92 15.39 -9.19 -0.36
CA LEU A 92 15.69 -9.78 0.95
C LEU A 92 17.00 -10.58 0.95
N ARG A 93 17.43 -11.07 -0.21
CA ARG A 93 18.69 -11.81 -0.39
C ARG A 93 19.91 -10.89 -0.56
N GLU A 94 19.68 -9.62 -0.84
CA GLU A 94 20.74 -8.65 -1.09
C GLU A 94 21.31 -8.06 0.21
N PRO A 95 22.56 -7.54 0.19
CA PRO A 95 23.16 -6.86 1.34
C PRO A 95 22.35 -5.65 1.80
N GLU A 96 22.20 -5.47 3.11
CA GLU A 96 21.36 -4.40 3.71
C GLU A 96 21.71 -3.00 3.19
N GLU A 97 23.00 -2.73 2.98
CA GLU A 97 23.53 -1.46 2.48
C GLU A 97 22.99 -1.09 1.08
N GLN A 98 22.68 -2.09 0.26
CA GLN A 98 22.21 -1.92 -1.12
C GLN A 98 20.69 -1.97 -1.23
N ARG A 99 19.99 -2.59 -0.26
CA ARG A 99 18.54 -2.79 -0.29
C ARG A 99 17.76 -1.50 -0.50
N LEU A 100 18.14 -0.40 0.15
CA LEU A 100 17.40 0.86 0.01
C LEU A 100 17.54 1.47 -1.39
N ALA A 101 18.72 1.33 -2.02
CA ALA A 101 18.93 1.81 -3.39
C ALA A 101 18.13 0.96 -4.39
N LEU A 102 18.28 -0.37 -4.31
CA LEU A 102 17.53 -1.31 -5.16
C LEU A 102 16.02 -1.22 -4.96
N ARG A 103 15.57 -0.96 -3.73
CA ARG A 103 14.15 -0.76 -3.42
C ARG A 103 13.59 0.48 -4.10
N ARG A 104 14.36 1.58 -4.21
CA ARG A 104 13.93 2.77 -4.95
C ARG A 104 13.79 2.49 -6.45
N GLU A 105 14.67 1.68 -7.02
CA GLU A 105 14.58 1.25 -8.41
C GLU A 105 13.32 0.40 -8.64
N ALA A 106 13.05 -0.56 -7.74
CA ALA A 106 11.83 -1.36 -7.78
C ALA A 106 10.55 -0.50 -7.62
N ASP A 107 10.55 0.47 -6.70
CA ASP A 107 9.43 1.38 -6.50
C ASP A 107 9.18 2.23 -7.76
N GLU A 108 10.24 2.73 -8.42
CA GLU A 108 10.11 3.49 -9.66
C GLU A 108 9.65 2.63 -10.84
N LEU A 109 10.16 1.41 -10.98
CA LEU A 109 9.68 0.44 -11.97
C LEU A 109 8.20 0.10 -11.76
N PHE A 110 7.78 -0.07 -10.50
CA PHE A 110 6.38 -0.25 -10.14
C PHE A 110 5.52 0.94 -10.59
N ARG A 111 5.96 2.18 -10.34
CA ARG A 111 5.24 3.39 -10.79
C ARG A 111 5.09 3.42 -12.31
N VAL A 112 6.12 3.01 -13.05
CA VAL A 112 6.11 2.93 -14.51
C VAL A 112 5.12 1.86 -14.96
N ALA A 113 5.21 0.65 -14.41
CA ALA A 113 4.33 -0.46 -14.73
C ALA A 113 2.85 -0.17 -14.42
N LEU A 114 2.55 0.57 -13.34
CA LEU A 114 1.20 1.05 -13.05
C LEU A 114 0.65 1.88 -14.20
N ILE A 115 1.41 2.87 -14.67
CA ILE A 115 0.98 3.76 -15.76
C ILE A 115 0.80 2.97 -17.05
N ASP A 116 1.75 2.09 -17.36
CA ASP A 116 1.73 1.31 -18.59
C ASP A 116 0.62 0.24 -18.59
N ASN A 117 0.16 -0.17 -17.40
CA ASN A 117 -1.02 -1.04 -17.23
C ASN A 117 -2.34 -0.26 -17.09
N GLY A 118 -2.35 1.05 -17.37
CA GLY A 118 -3.56 1.86 -17.45
C GLY A 118 -4.00 2.50 -16.12
N VAL A 119 -3.18 2.46 -15.07
CA VAL A 119 -3.44 3.24 -13.84
C VAL A 119 -3.13 4.71 -14.11
N HIS A 120 -4.06 5.60 -13.74
CA HIS A 120 -3.86 7.03 -13.97
C HIS A 120 -2.64 7.56 -13.21
N ARG A 121 -1.95 8.56 -13.79
CA ARG A 121 -0.65 9.07 -13.32
C ARG A 121 -0.65 9.51 -11.86
N LEU A 122 -1.71 10.18 -11.40
CA LEU A 122 -1.83 10.64 -10.02
C LEU A 122 -1.92 9.45 -9.04
N ARG A 123 -2.75 8.42 -9.28
CA ARG A 123 -2.80 7.21 -8.44
C ARG A 123 -1.49 6.43 -8.47
N ALA A 124 -0.87 6.28 -9.64
CA ALA A 124 0.46 5.67 -9.72
C ALA A 124 1.48 6.43 -8.86
N ARG A 125 1.41 7.77 -8.84
CA ARG A 125 2.27 8.63 -8.02
C ARG A 125 1.98 8.51 -6.51
N VAL A 126 0.70 8.41 -6.12
CA VAL A 126 0.29 8.16 -4.73
C VAL A 126 0.81 6.81 -4.25
N MET A 127 0.61 5.75 -5.04
CA MET A 127 1.08 4.40 -4.70
C MET A 127 2.60 4.35 -4.60
N TRP A 128 3.32 4.97 -5.53
CA TRP A 128 4.78 5.14 -5.49
C TRP A 128 5.25 5.87 -4.22
N ALA A 129 4.60 6.97 -3.85
CA ALA A 129 4.95 7.71 -2.64
C ALA A 129 4.71 6.87 -1.37
N ALA A 130 3.63 6.10 -1.34
CA ALA A 130 3.32 5.21 -0.22
C ALA A 130 4.38 4.12 -0.03
N VAL A 131 4.71 3.35 -1.10
CA VAL A 131 5.72 2.28 -1.01
C VAL A 131 7.13 2.83 -0.74
N GLY A 132 7.44 4.01 -1.26
CA GLY A 132 8.71 4.69 -0.98
C GLY A 132 8.84 5.14 0.48
N LEU A 133 7.78 5.68 1.08
CA LEU A 133 7.76 6.00 2.50
C LEU A 133 7.88 4.75 3.38
N GLU A 134 7.18 3.68 3.01
CA GLU A 134 7.27 2.40 3.71
C GLU A 134 8.69 1.84 3.66
N SER A 135 9.33 1.86 2.49
CA SER A 135 10.72 1.44 2.29
C SER A 135 11.67 2.16 3.26
N TRP A 136 11.56 3.49 3.36
CA TRP A 136 12.32 4.29 4.32
C TRP A 136 11.96 4.01 5.78
N GLY A 137 10.70 3.75 6.09
CA GLY A 137 10.26 3.38 7.42
C GLY A 137 10.86 2.06 7.89
N ARG A 138 10.96 1.07 7.00
CA ARG A 138 11.51 -0.26 7.30
C ARG A 138 13.04 -0.30 7.32
N HIS A 139 13.69 0.37 6.35
CA HIS A 139 15.15 0.21 6.12
C HIS A 139 15.97 1.46 6.42
N GLY A 140 15.34 2.63 6.64
CA GLY A 140 16.04 3.91 6.78
C GLY A 140 16.53 4.24 8.20
N GLY A 141 16.23 3.40 9.19
CA GLY A 141 16.62 3.61 10.59
C GLY A 141 16.24 4.99 11.14
N ALA A 142 17.20 5.71 11.72
CA ALA A 142 16.98 7.05 12.27
C ALA A 142 16.63 8.09 11.18
N LEU A 143 17.27 8.01 10.01
CA LEU A 143 16.98 8.91 8.89
C LEU A 143 15.59 8.65 8.31
N GLY A 144 15.14 7.39 8.27
CA GLY A 144 13.78 7.04 7.88
C GLY A 144 12.73 7.67 8.81
N ARG A 145 12.95 7.61 10.13
CA ARG A 145 12.08 8.29 11.11
C ARG A 145 12.07 9.80 10.94
N LEU A 146 13.24 10.41 10.71
CA LEU A 146 13.34 11.84 10.44
C LEU A 146 12.58 12.24 9.16
N LEU A 147 12.71 11.45 8.09
CA LEU A 147 12.01 11.66 6.83
C LEU A 147 10.49 11.60 7.04
N ILE A 148 9.99 10.55 7.70
CA ILE A 148 8.56 10.39 7.98
C ILE A 148 8.06 11.53 8.86
N GLY A 149 8.82 11.91 9.89
CA GLY A 149 8.50 13.05 10.75
C GLY A 149 8.42 14.36 9.95
N GLN A 150 9.37 14.61 9.05
CA GLN A 150 9.34 15.78 8.17
C GLN A 150 8.12 15.78 7.25
N VAL A 151 7.76 14.64 6.65
CA VAL A 151 6.57 14.52 5.81
C VAL A 151 5.31 14.82 6.63
N ALA A 152 5.19 14.26 7.84
CA ALA A 152 4.05 14.51 8.73
C ALA A 152 3.93 15.99 9.11
N VAL A 153 5.04 16.63 9.51
CA VAL A 153 5.07 18.07 9.82
C VAL A 153 4.75 18.90 8.59
N GLY A 154 5.27 18.53 7.42
CA GLY A 154 4.98 19.21 6.16
C GLY A 154 3.51 19.13 5.76
N VAL A 155 2.86 17.98 5.96
CA VAL A 155 1.42 17.81 5.75
C VAL A 155 0.63 18.75 6.65
N LEU A 156 0.94 18.78 7.95
CA LEU A 156 0.29 19.68 8.91
C LEU A 156 0.51 21.15 8.53
N ALA A 157 1.72 21.51 8.08
CA ALA A 157 2.02 22.87 7.65
C ALA A 157 1.20 23.29 6.43
N ILE A 158 1.00 22.41 5.44
CA ILE A 158 0.17 22.69 4.27
C ILE A 158 -1.31 22.84 4.67
N VAL A 159 -1.82 21.92 5.49
CA VAL A 159 -3.21 21.99 5.98
C VAL A 159 -3.44 23.30 6.76
N ALA A 160 -2.50 23.67 7.63
CA ALA A 160 -2.53 24.93 8.37
C ALA A 160 -2.43 26.15 7.44
N ALA A 161 -1.55 26.11 6.43
CA ALA A 161 -1.38 27.18 5.45
C ALA A 161 -2.70 27.48 4.72
N VAL A 162 -3.43 26.43 4.31
CA VAL A 162 -4.73 26.59 3.66
C VAL A 162 -5.77 27.14 4.63
N ALA A 163 -5.89 26.56 5.83
CA ALA A 163 -6.87 26.99 6.83
C ALA A 163 -6.67 28.46 7.25
N LEU A 164 -5.43 28.85 7.56
CA LEU A 164 -5.09 30.22 7.95
C LEU A 164 -5.12 31.19 6.77
N GLY A 165 -4.80 30.71 5.56
CA GLY A 165 -4.90 31.47 4.31
C GLY A 165 -6.33 31.95 4.05
N VAL A 166 -7.30 31.08 4.31
CA VAL A 166 -8.73 31.38 4.18
C VAL A 166 -9.27 32.16 5.38
N ALA A 167 -8.91 31.77 6.62
CA ALA A 167 -9.53 32.31 7.82
C ALA A 167 -8.94 33.63 8.32
N VAL A 168 -7.65 33.89 8.06
CA VAL A 168 -6.91 35.00 8.66
C VAL A 168 -6.35 35.95 7.59
N SER A 169 -5.53 35.44 6.67
CA SER A 169 -4.87 36.27 5.66
C SER A 169 -4.24 35.44 4.53
N PRO A 170 -4.34 35.85 3.25
CA PRO A 170 -3.76 35.12 2.12
C PRO A 170 -2.24 34.88 2.21
N TRP A 171 -1.50 35.69 2.98
CA TRP A 171 -0.05 35.51 3.13
C TRP A 171 0.33 34.15 3.76
N TRP A 172 -0.58 33.53 4.51
CA TRP A 172 -0.36 32.19 5.06
C TRP A 172 -0.19 31.11 3.98
N PHE A 173 -0.67 31.31 2.74
CA PHE A 173 -0.41 30.37 1.65
C PHE A 173 1.10 30.21 1.35
N ALA A 174 1.93 31.20 1.68
CA ALA A 174 3.38 31.10 1.53
C ALA A 174 4.00 29.98 2.39
N LEU A 175 3.37 29.64 3.54
CA LEU A 175 3.81 28.52 4.38
C LEU A 175 3.79 27.18 3.64
N ALA A 176 2.93 27.03 2.61
CA ALA A 176 2.88 25.83 1.79
C ALA A 176 4.17 25.60 0.96
N LEU A 177 5.05 26.60 0.82
CA LEU A 177 6.36 26.45 0.17
C LEU A 177 7.43 25.89 1.12
N ALA A 178 7.25 26.04 2.44
CA ALA A 178 8.27 25.63 3.41
C ALA A 178 8.62 24.13 3.32
N PRO A 179 7.66 23.19 3.20
CA PRO A 179 8.00 21.77 3.08
C PRO A 179 8.81 21.44 1.82
N LEU A 180 8.59 22.15 0.71
CA LEU A 180 9.37 21.99 -0.51
C LEU A 180 10.83 22.41 -0.30
N LEU A 181 11.05 23.57 0.32
CA LEU A 181 12.40 24.06 0.62
C LEU A 181 13.12 23.12 1.60
N LEU A 182 12.43 22.65 2.64
CA LEU A 182 12.96 21.69 3.61
C LEU A 182 13.19 20.31 3.01
N ALA A 183 12.57 19.97 1.88
CA ALA A 183 12.85 18.73 1.16
C ALA A 183 14.20 18.76 0.43
N ALA A 184 14.73 19.95 0.08
CA ALA A 184 15.92 20.09 -0.75
C ALA A 184 17.18 19.36 -0.22
N PRO A 185 17.48 19.34 1.09
CA PRO A 185 18.64 18.61 1.64
C PRO A 185 18.59 17.08 1.41
N TRP A 186 17.42 16.51 1.07
CA TRP A 186 17.29 15.08 0.81
C TRP A 186 17.85 14.63 -0.56
N GLY A 187 18.31 15.56 -1.39
CA GLY A 187 19.01 15.26 -2.65
C GLY A 187 18.19 14.34 -3.57
N SER A 188 18.69 13.13 -3.84
CA SER A 188 18.00 12.14 -4.68
C SER A 188 16.61 11.72 -4.16
N THR A 189 16.35 11.91 -2.87
CA THR A 189 15.05 11.58 -2.23
C THR A 189 14.10 12.79 -2.19
N PHE A 190 14.54 13.97 -2.64
CA PHE A 190 13.71 15.17 -2.75
C PHE A 190 12.35 14.91 -3.41
N GLY A 191 12.37 14.18 -4.53
CA GLY A 191 11.15 13.85 -5.28
C GLY A 191 10.16 13.04 -4.47
N LEU A 192 10.63 12.14 -3.60
CA LEU A 192 9.77 11.34 -2.72
C LEU A 192 9.18 12.22 -1.61
N VAL A 193 10.03 12.95 -0.88
CA VAL A 193 9.60 13.76 0.27
C VAL A 193 8.60 14.83 -0.16
N SER A 194 8.88 15.56 -1.23
CA SER A 194 7.98 16.58 -1.78
C SER A 194 6.65 15.95 -2.22
N THR A 195 6.69 14.97 -3.12
CA THR A 195 5.49 14.29 -3.63
C THR A 195 4.64 13.73 -2.49
N ALA A 196 5.25 13.00 -1.56
CA ALA A 196 4.53 12.40 -0.44
C ALA A 196 3.88 13.45 0.46
N THR A 197 4.58 14.55 0.74
CA THR A 197 4.05 15.65 1.56
C THR A 197 2.83 16.31 0.93
N TYR A 198 2.92 16.71 -0.35
CA TYR A 198 1.80 17.39 -1.02
C TYR A 198 0.62 16.46 -1.31
N LEU A 199 0.87 15.22 -1.73
CA LEU A 199 -0.20 14.26 -1.95
C LEU A 199 -0.86 13.86 -0.64
N ALA A 200 -0.10 13.60 0.42
CA ALA A 200 -0.69 13.30 1.72
C ALA A 200 -1.52 14.49 2.25
N ALA A 201 -1.07 15.74 2.06
CA ALA A 201 -1.86 16.91 2.44
C ALA A 201 -3.16 17.03 1.62
N LEU A 202 -3.09 16.77 0.30
CA LEU A 202 -4.27 16.76 -0.57
C LEU A 202 -5.28 15.70 -0.16
N TYR A 203 -4.82 14.48 0.16
CA TYR A 203 -5.70 13.36 0.55
C TYR A 203 -6.03 13.33 2.05
N ALA A 204 -5.38 14.14 2.90
CA ALA A 204 -5.56 14.13 4.34
C ALA A 204 -7.03 14.29 4.79
N PRO A 205 -7.84 15.20 4.21
CA PRO A 205 -9.26 15.31 4.59
C PRO A 205 -10.06 14.04 4.26
N LEU A 206 -9.77 13.39 3.13
CA LEU A 206 -10.43 12.15 2.71
C LEU A 206 -10.02 10.97 3.61
N ILE A 207 -8.73 10.87 3.92
CA ILE A 207 -8.18 9.87 4.84
C ILE A 207 -8.78 10.03 6.24
N LEU A 208 -8.85 11.27 6.75
CA LEU A 208 -9.45 11.56 8.04
C LEU A 208 -10.94 11.22 8.06
N GLY A 209 -11.68 11.59 7.01
CA GLY A 209 -13.10 11.24 6.88
C GLY A 209 -13.33 9.73 6.88
N ALA A 210 -12.55 8.97 6.11
CA ALA A 210 -12.63 7.52 6.08
C ALA A 210 -12.27 6.88 7.42
N PHE A 211 -11.21 7.38 8.07
CA PHE A 211 -10.81 6.94 9.40
C PHE A 211 -11.95 7.15 10.42
N LEU A 212 -12.54 8.36 10.46
CA LEU A 212 -13.64 8.68 11.37
C LEU A 212 -14.88 7.81 11.09
N ALA A 213 -15.27 7.66 9.82
CA ALA A 213 -16.40 6.82 9.43
C ALA A 213 -16.21 5.36 9.86
N SER A 214 -15.00 4.81 9.66
CA SER A 214 -14.64 3.46 10.08
C SER A 214 -14.69 3.28 11.61
N HIS A 215 -14.29 4.31 12.38
CA HIS A 215 -14.41 4.25 13.85
C HIS A 215 -15.85 4.33 14.35
N VAL A 216 -16.69 5.12 13.68
CA VAL A 216 -18.13 5.20 14.00
C VAL A 216 -18.81 3.86 13.71
N GLU A 217 -18.55 3.25 12.57
CA GLU A 217 -19.08 1.92 12.23
C GLU A 217 -18.67 0.88 13.27
N ASN A 218 -17.37 0.83 13.61
CA ASN A 218 -16.87 -0.11 14.61
C ASN A 218 -17.47 0.13 16.00
N ALA A 219 -17.75 1.38 16.37
CA ALA A 219 -18.45 1.69 17.62
C ALA A 219 -19.90 1.17 17.61
N ILE A 220 -20.62 1.33 16.50
CA ILE A 220 -21.97 0.77 16.33
C ILE A 220 -21.92 -0.76 16.41
N ALA A 221 -21.00 -1.39 15.69
CA ALA A 221 -20.81 -2.85 15.71
C ALA A 221 -20.50 -3.36 17.13
N MET A 222 -19.69 -2.62 17.90
CA MET A 222 -19.40 -2.93 19.31
C MET A 222 -20.65 -2.89 20.18
N ILE A 223 -21.48 -1.85 20.03
CA ILE A 223 -22.73 -1.69 20.78
C ILE A 223 -23.67 -2.86 20.48
N VAL A 224 -23.84 -3.21 19.20
CA VAL A 224 -24.67 -4.35 18.78
C VAL A 224 -24.14 -5.65 19.38
N TRP A 225 -22.84 -5.93 19.24
CA TRP A 225 -22.22 -7.14 19.75
C TRP A 225 -22.39 -7.30 21.27
N LEU A 226 -22.23 -6.21 22.04
CA LEU A 226 -22.48 -6.20 23.49
C LEU A 226 -23.96 -6.40 23.82
N ALA A 227 -24.87 -5.76 23.09
CA ALA A 227 -26.30 -5.81 23.36
C ALA A 227 -26.94 -7.17 23.02
N THR A 228 -26.47 -7.83 21.97
CA THR A 228 -27.01 -9.13 21.52
C THR A 228 -26.36 -10.33 22.23
N GLY A 229 -25.26 -10.13 22.95
CA GLY A 229 -24.51 -11.21 23.59
C GLY A 229 -23.97 -12.24 22.60
N CYS A 230 -23.68 -11.83 21.35
CA CYS A 230 -23.23 -12.72 20.29
C CYS A 230 -21.97 -13.49 20.71
N LYS A 231 -22.01 -14.82 20.61
CA LYS A 231 -20.86 -15.71 20.79
C LYS A 231 -20.02 -15.72 19.52
N GLY A 232 -19.33 -14.62 19.27
CA GLY A 232 -18.40 -14.48 18.15
C GLY A 232 -17.28 -13.50 18.50
N PRO A 233 -16.19 -13.48 17.73
CA PRO A 233 -15.08 -12.59 18.02
C PRO A 233 -15.51 -11.13 17.94
N ARG A 234 -14.88 -10.34 18.80
CA ARG A 234 -15.12 -8.90 18.91
C ARG A 234 -15.01 -8.21 17.53
N PRO A 235 -15.99 -7.37 17.15
CA PRO A 235 -15.92 -6.59 15.92
C PRO A 235 -14.63 -5.79 15.85
N ARG A 236 -14.04 -5.74 14.66
CA ARG A 236 -12.90 -4.89 14.34
C ARG A 236 -13.24 -4.13 13.08
N ALA A 237 -12.75 -2.90 12.99
CA ALA A 237 -12.79 -2.07 11.78
C ALA A 237 -11.95 -2.66 10.61
N GLU A 238 -11.46 -3.88 10.77
CA GLU A 238 -10.66 -4.58 9.78
C GLU A 238 -11.54 -5.60 9.05
N PRO A 239 -11.31 -5.79 7.74
CA PRO A 239 -11.96 -6.83 6.97
C PRO A 239 -11.73 -8.20 7.61
N THR A 240 -12.74 -9.07 7.52
CA THR A 240 -12.69 -10.44 8.05
C THR A 240 -11.81 -11.32 7.16
N VAL A 241 -10.51 -11.03 7.10
CA VAL A 241 -9.57 -11.69 6.19
C VAL A 241 -9.10 -13.04 6.72
N ALA A 242 -9.00 -13.20 8.04
CA ALA A 242 -8.55 -14.45 8.64
C ALA A 242 -9.73 -15.24 9.21
N TRP A 243 -9.91 -16.46 8.73
CA TRP A 243 -10.67 -17.49 9.44
C TRP A 243 -9.87 -17.87 10.69
N LYS A 244 -10.07 -17.13 11.79
CA LYS A 244 -9.61 -17.57 13.11
C LYS A 244 -10.26 -18.91 13.44
N GLU A 245 -9.54 -19.79 14.12
CA GLU A 245 -10.11 -21.04 14.64
C GLU A 245 -11.32 -20.79 15.57
N GLU A 246 -11.41 -19.58 16.13
CA GLU A 246 -12.53 -19.04 16.90
C GLU A 246 -13.86 -18.90 16.11
N TYR A 247 -13.82 -18.92 14.77
CA TYR A 247 -15.02 -18.94 13.91
C TYR A 247 -15.51 -20.36 13.59
N ALA A 248 -15.26 -21.34 14.47
CA ALA A 248 -15.89 -22.64 14.35
C ALA A 248 -17.43 -22.48 14.23
N PRO A 249 -18.11 -23.29 13.40
CA PRO A 249 -19.55 -23.17 13.19
C PRO A 249 -20.25 -23.18 14.55
N GLU A 250 -21.19 -22.25 14.74
CA GLU A 250 -22.02 -22.17 15.94
C GLU A 250 -22.53 -23.57 16.31
N SER A 251 -22.00 -24.14 17.39
CA SER A 251 -22.59 -25.34 17.94
C SER A 251 -23.90 -24.91 18.61
N ALA A 252 -25.01 -25.52 18.16
CA ALA A 252 -26.32 -25.28 18.73
C ALA A 252 -26.24 -25.39 20.27
N ALA A 253 -26.85 -24.44 20.97
CA ALA A 253 -26.89 -24.45 22.42
C ALA A 253 -27.36 -25.84 22.91
N PRO A 254 -26.69 -26.43 23.91
CA PRO A 254 -27.13 -27.72 24.44
C PRO A 254 -28.57 -27.56 24.91
N ARG A 255 -29.46 -28.41 24.38
CA ARG A 255 -30.85 -28.48 24.86
C ARG A 255 -30.79 -28.81 26.35
N ALA A 256 -31.36 -27.92 27.17
CA ALA A 256 -31.56 -28.19 28.58
C ALA A 256 -32.34 -29.52 28.72
N ARG A 257 -31.78 -30.45 29.49
CA ARG A 257 -32.48 -31.66 29.92
C ARG A 257 -33.35 -31.35 31.12
#